data_AF-A0A9P3N8T7-F1
#
_entry.id   AF-A0A9P3N8T7-F1
#
_cell.length_a   1.000
_cell.length_b   1.000
_cell.length_c   1.000
_cell.angle_alpha   90.00
_cell.angle_beta   90.00
_cell.angle_gamma   90.00
#
_symmetry.space_group_name_H-M   'P 1'
#
loop_
_entity.id
_entity.type
_entity.pdbx_description
1 polymer ?
#
loop_
_entity_poly.entity_id
_entity_poly.type
_entity_poly.pdbx_seq_one_letter_code
_entity_poly.pdbx_strand_id
1 'polypeptide(L)'
;MASAHHSFRSLSLDSGSKPVAMQQQEASRAVGLYDDPGELLNPLDQGAFFSAVAEGNVEGVVALLKHRKVDINEYNGQGVTALFEAVYNFEASRSVSMAKLLIDHGARATIKALDSPAASKLSYLKHDSPSGSPGSPRSPRSLARRDETRKVPVANKTPLLVALELKSSLYLKGWDYRHWDNMLDLLADATVAELAGRPFHGPGPAQLPAIADGWAAVFSSGEHELVEVWAEGRHLDVLRMLLVVNSKRFKFELDKAAAVTPGRLEISDASFNVVKAVMEFLYSGHVSSEFMAHRGVDLLLAAHKYEVFALQKLCEEQLEPAPESWIKMLAAALQCGSDALVLKVAASIHGVMHSRHATRLFVKQPFSVSIHPEGGPAQLPLIDDADVEERVEVKTL
;
A
#
# COMPACT_ATOMS: atom_id res chain seq x y z
N MET A 1 29.55 -42.02 -64.13
CA MET A 1 29.63 -43.23 -63.28
C MET A 1 30.17 -42.77 -61.93
N ALA A 2 29.30 -42.51 -60.96
CA ALA A 2 28.81 -43.49 -59.96
C ALA A 2 29.97 -43.92 -59.02
N SER A 3 29.88 -43.95 -57.70
CA SER A 3 28.86 -43.62 -56.70
C SER A 3 29.52 -43.83 -55.32
N ALA A 4 28.95 -43.20 -54.28
CA ALA A 4 28.87 -43.69 -52.89
C ALA A 4 30.14 -43.70 -52.02
N HIS A 5 30.11 -43.54 -50.70
CA HIS A 5 29.19 -42.99 -49.68
C HIS A 5 29.91 -43.24 -48.33
N HIS A 6 29.91 -42.29 -47.40
CA HIS A 6 29.73 -42.46 -45.94
C HIS A 6 30.11 -41.12 -45.25
N SER A 7 29.15 -40.24 -44.97
CA SER A 7 28.33 -40.17 -43.74
C SER A 7 29.14 -39.98 -42.45
N PHE A 8 29.30 -38.72 -42.04
CA PHE A 8 29.34 -38.33 -40.63
C PHE A 8 28.31 -37.23 -40.41
N ARG A 9 27.19 -37.62 -39.80
CA ARG A 9 26.19 -36.74 -39.20
C ARG A 9 26.70 -36.37 -37.80
N SER A 10 26.94 -35.09 -37.54
CA SER A 10 26.90 -34.54 -36.19
C SER A 10 25.73 -33.56 -36.12
N LEU A 11 24.60 -34.05 -35.60
CA LEU A 11 23.48 -33.24 -35.16
C LEU A 11 23.88 -32.61 -33.82
N SER A 12 24.30 -31.35 -33.83
CA SER A 12 24.19 -30.50 -32.64
C SER A 12 22.86 -29.75 -32.72
N LEU A 13 21.87 -30.28 -32.02
CA LEU A 13 20.73 -29.52 -31.54
C LEU A 13 21.25 -28.66 -30.38
N ASP A 14 21.80 -27.49 -30.72
CA ASP A 14 22.10 -26.49 -29.70
C ASP A 14 20.93 -25.52 -29.62
N SER A 15 20.34 -25.50 -28.43
CA SER A 15 19.30 -24.62 -27.94
C SER A 15 19.75 -23.17 -28.06
N GLY A 16 19.30 -22.49 -29.13
CA GLY A 16 19.60 -21.08 -29.36
C GLY A 16 18.75 -20.17 -28.46
N SER A 17 19.13 -20.02 -27.19
CA SER A 17 18.86 -18.79 -26.47
C SER A 17 19.39 -17.63 -27.31
N LYS A 18 18.51 -16.74 -27.77
CA LYS A 18 18.92 -15.53 -28.51
C LYS A 18 19.98 -14.80 -27.68
N PRO A 19 21.09 -14.34 -28.27
CA PRO A 19 22.08 -13.58 -27.54
C PRO A 19 21.43 -12.29 -27.02
N VAL A 20 21.64 -12.00 -25.74
CA VAL A 20 21.07 -10.84 -25.01
C VAL A 20 21.25 -9.52 -25.77
N ALA A 21 22.35 -9.36 -26.50
CA ALA A 21 22.62 -8.19 -27.33
C ALA A 21 21.61 -8.01 -28.49
N MET A 22 21.11 -9.11 -29.06
CA MET A 22 20.16 -9.08 -30.18
C MET A 22 18.72 -8.85 -29.69
N GLN A 23 18.38 -9.35 -28.50
CA GLN A 23 17.12 -9.01 -27.81
C GLN A 23 17.09 -7.53 -27.38
N GLN A 24 18.18 -7.03 -26.81
CA GLN A 24 18.31 -5.61 -26.48
C GLN A 24 18.22 -4.70 -27.71
N GLN A 25 18.76 -5.13 -28.85
CA GLN A 25 18.64 -4.39 -30.10
C GLN A 25 17.21 -4.40 -30.68
N GLU A 26 16.49 -5.52 -30.56
CA GLU A 26 15.06 -5.60 -30.93
C GLU A 26 14.19 -4.73 -30.01
N ALA A 27 14.43 -4.73 -28.69
CA ALA A 27 13.76 -3.86 -27.74
C ALA A 27 14.05 -2.37 -28.02
N SER A 28 15.29 -2.02 -28.37
CA SER A 28 15.66 -0.64 -28.72
C SER A 28 14.96 -0.14 -29.99
N ARG A 29 14.67 -1.04 -30.94
CA ARG A 29 13.91 -0.73 -32.16
C ARG A 29 12.42 -0.57 -31.91
N ALA A 30 11.84 -1.39 -31.02
CA ALA A 30 10.42 -1.31 -30.66
C ALA A 30 10.05 0.03 -30.00
N VAL A 31 11.02 0.67 -29.32
CA VAL A 31 10.84 1.93 -28.60
C VAL A 31 11.35 3.16 -29.39
N GLY A 32 11.70 3.00 -30.68
CA GLY A 32 12.05 4.14 -31.54
C GLY A 32 13.36 4.85 -31.18
N LEU A 33 14.34 4.14 -30.60
CA LEU A 33 15.54 4.77 -30.02
C LEU A 33 16.60 5.26 -31.04
N TYR A 34 16.41 5.08 -32.35
CA TYR A 34 17.49 5.19 -33.35
C TYR A 34 17.79 6.61 -33.89
N ASP A 35 16.85 7.57 -33.80
CA ASP A 35 16.97 8.83 -34.57
C ASP A 35 17.07 10.13 -33.73
N ASP A 36 16.97 10.08 -32.40
CA ASP A 36 17.03 11.28 -31.54
C ASP A 36 17.91 11.03 -30.30
N PRO A 37 18.97 11.83 -30.06
CA PRO A 37 19.86 11.67 -28.91
C PRO A 37 19.22 12.00 -27.54
N GLY A 38 17.97 12.44 -27.47
CA GLY A 38 17.23 12.52 -26.19
C GLY A 38 17.79 13.56 -25.21
N GLU A 39 18.28 14.70 -25.72
CA GLU A 39 18.90 15.75 -24.90
C GLU A 39 17.89 16.52 -24.03
N LEU A 40 16.57 16.39 -24.30
CA LEU A 40 15.47 17.03 -23.57
C LEU A 40 14.46 15.98 -23.08
N LEU A 41 13.74 16.26 -21.98
CA LEU A 41 12.54 15.51 -21.58
C LEU A 41 11.51 15.62 -22.71
N ASN A 42 11.37 14.58 -23.51
CA ASN A 42 10.38 14.53 -24.58
C ASN A 42 9.11 13.87 -24.03
N PRO A 43 7.92 14.51 -24.11
CA PRO A 43 6.65 13.89 -23.72
C PRO A 43 6.39 12.54 -24.41
N LEU A 44 6.97 12.32 -25.59
CA LEU A 44 6.92 11.03 -26.30
C LEU A 44 7.76 9.94 -25.59
N ASP A 45 8.93 10.28 -25.06
CA ASP A 45 9.78 9.35 -24.30
C ASP A 45 9.10 8.97 -22.97
N GLN A 46 8.47 9.93 -22.30
CA GLN A 46 7.71 9.68 -21.07
C GLN A 46 6.49 8.78 -21.35
N GLY A 47 5.77 9.03 -22.44
CA GLY A 47 4.66 8.18 -22.89
C GLY A 47 5.12 6.75 -23.20
N ALA A 48 6.21 6.60 -23.95
CA ALA A 48 6.80 5.30 -24.29
C ALA A 48 7.27 4.54 -23.05
N PHE A 49 7.81 5.25 -22.05
CA PHE A 49 8.16 4.68 -20.75
C PHE A 49 6.95 4.11 -20.01
N PHE A 50 5.87 4.89 -19.90
CA PHE A 50 4.65 4.39 -19.26
C PHE A 50 4.03 3.21 -20.01
N SER A 51 4.04 3.22 -21.34
CA SER A 51 3.59 2.07 -22.15
C SER A 51 4.44 0.83 -21.87
N ALA A 52 5.77 0.96 -21.85
CA ALA A 52 6.67 -0.17 -21.58
C ALA A 52 6.46 -0.75 -20.15
N VAL A 53 6.20 0.11 -19.17
CA VAL A 53 5.87 -0.32 -17.80
C VAL A 53 4.52 -1.04 -17.76
N ALA A 54 3.49 -0.51 -18.43
CA ALA A 54 2.16 -1.10 -18.48
C ALA A 54 2.14 -2.47 -19.18
N GLU A 55 2.96 -2.64 -20.21
CA GLU A 55 3.13 -3.92 -20.94
C GLU A 55 4.02 -4.91 -20.19
N GLY A 56 4.68 -4.51 -19.10
CA GLY A 56 5.65 -5.35 -18.40
C GLY A 56 6.95 -5.58 -19.17
N ASN A 57 7.26 -4.74 -20.16
CA ASN A 57 8.47 -4.83 -20.99
C ASN A 57 9.71 -4.33 -20.24
N VAL A 58 10.27 -5.19 -19.38
CA VAL A 58 11.45 -4.88 -18.55
C VAL A 58 12.64 -4.41 -19.38
N GLU A 59 12.91 -5.06 -20.52
CA GLU A 59 14.05 -4.71 -21.38
C GLU A 59 13.88 -3.32 -22.02
N GLY A 60 12.67 -2.99 -22.46
CA GLY A 60 12.33 -1.66 -22.98
C GLY A 60 12.51 -0.56 -21.93
N VAL A 61 12.08 -0.83 -20.69
CA VAL A 61 12.28 0.11 -19.57
C VAL A 61 13.77 0.30 -19.26
N VAL A 62 14.58 -0.78 -19.23
CA VAL A 62 16.05 -0.66 -19.06
C VAL A 62 16.67 0.20 -20.16
N ALA A 63 16.27 -0.01 -21.42
CA ALA A 63 16.80 0.74 -22.55
C ALA A 63 16.46 2.24 -22.45
N LEU A 64 15.21 2.56 -22.11
CA LEU A 64 14.76 3.94 -21.93
C LEU A 64 15.50 4.64 -20.79
N LEU A 65 15.63 4.01 -19.63
CA LEU A 65 16.32 4.59 -18.48
C LEU A 65 17.83 4.82 -18.73
N LYS A 66 18.45 4.07 -19.64
CA LYS A 66 19.86 4.23 -20.00
C LYS A 66 20.11 5.27 -21.08
N HIS A 67 19.20 5.40 -22.04
CA HIS A 67 19.44 6.15 -23.27
C HIS A 67 18.57 7.39 -23.44
N ARG A 68 17.63 7.63 -22.53
CA ARG A 68 16.71 8.77 -22.57
C ARG A 68 16.63 9.46 -21.21
N LYS A 69 16.21 10.73 -21.23
CA LYS A 69 15.86 11.48 -20.03
C LYS A 69 14.39 11.24 -19.71
N VAL A 70 14.13 10.33 -18.77
CA VAL A 70 12.79 9.99 -18.27
C VAL A 70 12.74 10.28 -16.78
N ASP A 71 11.66 10.90 -16.31
CA ASP A 71 11.40 11.02 -14.88
C ASP A 71 10.55 9.84 -14.39
N ILE A 72 11.16 8.99 -13.56
CA ILE A 72 10.53 7.79 -12.99
C ILE A 72 9.38 8.13 -12.05
N ASN A 73 9.42 9.33 -11.44
CA ASN A 73 8.46 9.78 -10.44
C ASN A 73 7.39 10.71 -11.01
N GLU A 74 7.40 10.97 -12.32
CA GLU A 74 6.37 11.76 -12.99
C GLU A 74 5.01 11.03 -12.96
N TYR A 75 3.93 11.81 -13.05
CA TYR A 75 2.57 11.29 -13.14
C TYR A 75 2.15 11.12 -14.59
N ASN A 76 1.48 10.00 -14.91
CA ASN A 76 0.81 9.84 -16.19
C ASN A 76 -0.50 10.65 -16.25
N GLY A 77 -1.21 10.59 -17.37
CA GLY A 77 -2.53 11.22 -17.54
C GLY A 77 -3.63 10.72 -16.58
N GLN A 78 -3.40 9.63 -15.86
CA GLN A 78 -4.31 9.10 -14.82
C GLN A 78 -3.93 9.58 -13.40
N GLY A 79 -2.86 10.37 -13.27
CA GLY A 79 -2.40 10.87 -11.98
C GLY A 79 -1.67 9.84 -11.12
N VAL A 80 -1.10 8.79 -11.74
CA VAL A 80 -0.32 7.75 -11.07
C VAL A 80 1.11 7.70 -11.61
N THR A 81 2.06 7.25 -10.79
CA THR A 81 3.46 7.07 -11.19
C THR A 81 3.70 5.69 -11.81
N ALA A 82 4.86 5.49 -12.42
CA ALA A 82 5.22 4.18 -13.00
C ALA A 82 5.20 3.04 -11.97
N LEU A 83 5.53 3.33 -10.70
CA LEU A 83 5.46 2.33 -9.64
C LEU A 83 4.03 1.86 -9.36
N PHE A 84 3.02 2.75 -9.45
CA PHE A 84 1.61 2.34 -9.37
C PHE A 84 1.22 1.42 -10.52
N GLU A 85 1.63 1.73 -11.75
CA GLU A 85 1.36 0.89 -12.92
C GLU A 85 1.98 -0.50 -12.76
N ALA A 86 3.20 -0.59 -12.23
CA ALA A 86 3.84 -1.88 -11.93
C ALA A 86 3.08 -2.67 -10.85
N VAL A 87 2.56 -2.01 -9.81
CA VAL A 87 1.73 -2.65 -8.76
C VAL A 87 0.41 -3.12 -9.34
N TYR A 88 -0.21 -2.35 -10.23
CA TYR A 88 -1.47 -2.71 -10.88
C TYR A 88 -1.33 -3.96 -11.76
N ASN A 89 -0.31 -3.98 -12.62
CA ASN A 89 -0.05 -5.07 -13.56
C ASN A 89 0.65 -6.29 -12.91
N PHE A 90 0.90 -6.23 -11.60
CA PHE A 90 1.48 -7.34 -10.85
C PHE A 90 0.60 -8.59 -10.89
N GLU A 91 -0.73 -8.46 -10.83
CA GLU A 91 -1.62 -9.63 -10.82
C GLU A 91 -1.53 -10.44 -12.12
N ALA A 92 -1.39 -9.75 -13.26
CA ALA A 92 -1.31 -10.39 -14.57
C ALA A 92 0.05 -11.08 -14.80
N SER A 93 1.15 -10.48 -14.34
CA SER A 93 2.51 -10.99 -14.56
C SER A 93 3.05 -11.89 -13.43
N ARG A 94 2.48 -11.75 -12.22
CA ARG A 94 2.98 -12.31 -10.94
C ARG A 94 4.48 -12.07 -10.70
N SER A 95 5.04 -11.03 -11.31
CA SER A 95 6.47 -10.73 -11.29
C SER A 95 6.73 -9.38 -10.62
N VAL A 96 7.54 -9.38 -9.57
CA VAL A 96 7.98 -8.13 -8.90
C VAL A 96 9.11 -7.42 -9.67
N SER A 97 9.60 -8.00 -10.75
CA SER A 97 10.81 -7.55 -11.46
C SER A 97 10.68 -6.11 -11.97
N MET A 98 9.51 -5.73 -12.48
CA MET A 98 9.26 -4.36 -12.94
C MET A 98 9.30 -3.36 -11.78
N ALA A 99 8.57 -3.63 -10.69
CA ALA A 99 8.56 -2.77 -9.51
C ALA A 99 9.97 -2.65 -8.89
N LYS A 100 10.70 -3.77 -8.82
CA LYS A 100 12.06 -3.80 -8.30
C LYS A 100 12.99 -2.93 -9.15
N LEU A 101 12.95 -3.09 -10.47
CA LEU A 101 13.73 -2.26 -11.39
C LEU A 101 13.45 -0.78 -11.20
N LEU A 102 12.17 -0.39 -11.10
CA LEU A 102 11.79 1.01 -10.89
C LEU A 102 12.36 1.55 -9.57
N ILE A 103 12.24 0.78 -8.48
CA ILE A 103 12.78 1.13 -7.16
C ILE A 103 14.32 1.25 -7.20
N ASP A 104 15.01 0.28 -7.80
CA ASP A 104 16.47 0.26 -7.96
C ASP A 104 16.98 1.49 -8.73
N HIS A 105 16.15 2.03 -9.63
CA HIS A 105 16.44 3.24 -10.41
C HIS A 105 15.91 4.55 -9.80
N GLY A 106 15.35 4.52 -8.58
CA GLY A 106 14.95 5.74 -7.84
C GLY A 106 13.46 6.06 -7.83
N ALA A 107 12.59 5.10 -8.14
CA ALA A 107 11.15 5.24 -7.91
C ALA A 107 10.84 5.37 -6.41
N ARG A 108 10.06 6.38 -6.05
CA ARG A 108 9.71 6.68 -4.66
C ARG A 108 8.43 5.96 -4.25
N ALA A 109 8.52 5.11 -3.24
CA ALA A 109 7.39 4.33 -2.73
C ALA A 109 6.43 5.16 -1.85
N THR A 110 6.84 6.36 -1.40
CA THR A 110 5.98 7.23 -0.58
C THR A 110 5.12 8.20 -1.38
N ILE A 111 5.28 8.29 -2.70
CA ILE A 111 4.48 9.20 -3.54
C ILE A 111 3.02 8.75 -3.55
N LYS A 112 2.12 9.70 -3.25
CA LYS A 112 0.68 9.47 -3.33
C LYS A 112 0.20 9.69 -4.76
N ALA A 113 -0.75 8.88 -5.21
CA ALA A 113 -1.47 9.15 -6.44
C ALA A 113 -2.28 10.45 -6.31
N LEU A 114 -2.38 11.19 -7.42
CA LEU A 114 -3.12 12.45 -7.44
C LEU A 114 -4.62 12.21 -7.26
N ASP A 115 -5.26 13.18 -6.61
CA ASP A 115 -6.72 13.25 -6.52
C ASP A 115 -7.27 13.80 -7.84
N SER A 116 -7.36 12.94 -8.84
CA SER A 116 -7.92 13.27 -10.15
C SER A 116 -9.40 12.87 -10.21
N PRO A 117 -10.30 13.63 -10.85
CA PRO A 117 -11.67 13.17 -11.12
C PRO A 117 -11.71 11.92 -12.01
N ALA A 118 -10.61 11.62 -12.72
CA ALA A 118 -10.37 10.36 -13.41
C ALA A 118 -9.77 9.27 -12.49
N ALA A 119 -9.82 9.45 -11.17
CA ALA A 119 -9.23 8.53 -10.19
C ALA A 119 -9.71 7.11 -10.43
N SER A 120 -8.82 6.34 -11.05
CA SER A 120 -9.13 4.98 -11.46
C SER A 120 -9.44 4.16 -10.22
N LYS A 121 -10.59 3.50 -10.25
CA LYS A 121 -10.91 2.45 -9.30
C LYS A 121 -10.38 1.15 -9.87
N LEU A 122 -9.51 0.49 -9.13
CA LEU A 122 -8.89 -0.76 -9.57
C LEU A 122 -9.71 -1.95 -9.07
N SER A 123 -9.91 -2.92 -9.95
CA SER A 123 -10.48 -4.23 -9.62
C SER A 123 -9.88 -5.28 -10.54
N TYR A 124 -9.88 -6.52 -10.08
CA TYR A 124 -9.48 -7.68 -10.86
C TYR A 124 -10.72 -8.41 -11.37
N LEU A 125 -10.66 -8.86 -12.62
CA LEU A 125 -11.71 -9.61 -13.29
C LEU A 125 -11.22 -11.03 -13.54
N LYS A 126 -11.92 -12.02 -13.00
CA LYS A 126 -11.67 -13.42 -13.34
C LYS A 126 -12.62 -13.81 -14.46
N HIS A 127 -12.05 -14.22 -15.59
CA HIS A 127 -12.80 -14.82 -16.67
C HIS A 127 -12.81 -16.33 -16.45
N ASP A 128 -14.00 -16.91 -16.21
CA ASP A 128 -14.15 -18.35 -16.30
C ASP A 128 -13.77 -18.79 -17.71
N SER A 129 -12.61 -19.43 -17.83
CA SER A 129 -12.25 -20.17 -19.04
C SER A 129 -13.39 -21.16 -19.31
N PRO A 130 -13.90 -21.28 -20.54
CA PRO A 130 -14.85 -22.35 -20.86
C PRO A 130 -14.07 -23.67 -20.88
N SER A 131 -13.74 -24.22 -19.70
CA SER A 131 -13.33 -25.61 -19.53
C SER A 131 -14.56 -26.50 -19.68
N GLY A 132 -15.17 -26.48 -20.86
CA GLY A 132 -16.20 -27.42 -21.26
C GLY A 132 -15.55 -28.41 -22.20
N SER A 133 -15.38 -29.65 -21.74
CA SER A 133 -15.08 -30.78 -22.62
C SER A 133 -16.00 -30.71 -23.87
N PRO A 134 -15.47 -30.94 -25.08
CA PRO A 134 -16.25 -30.85 -26.30
C PRO A 134 -17.25 -32.01 -26.34
N GLY A 135 -18.46 -31.82 -25.81
CA GLY A 135 -19.45 -32.89 -25.80
C GLY A 135 -20.77 -32.66 -25.04
N SER A 136 -20.89 -31.66 -24.16
CA SER A 136 -22.18 -31.41 -23.48
C SER A 136 -22.97 -30.27 -24.13
N PRO A 137 -24.23 -30.50 -24.56
CA PRO A 137 -25.09 -29.44 -25.08
C PRO A 137 -25.47 -28.50 -23.93
N ARG A 138 -24.96 -27.26 -23.96
CA ARG A 138 -25.30 -26.21 -22.99
C ARG A 138 -26.63 -25.56 -23.32
N SER A 139 -27.47 -25.38 -22.31
CA SER A 139 -28.68 -24.56 -22.37
C SER A 139 -28.33 -23.07 -22.59
N PRO A 140 -29.16 -22.26 -23.28
CA PRO A 140 -28.75 -20.93 -23.78
C PRO A 140 -28.77 -19.79 -22.74
N ARG A 141 -28.65 -20.08 -21.43
CA ARG A 141 -29.00 -19.09 -20.37
C ARG A 141 -27.94 -18.75 -19.33
N SER A 142 -26.71 -19.28 -19.38
CA SER A 142 -25.65 -18.77 -18.49
C SER A 142 -24.92 -17.61 -19.14
N LEU A 143 -25.39 -16.37 -18.90
CA LEU A 143 -24.50 -15.20 -18.99
C LEU A 143 -23.24 -15.54 -18.18
N ALA A 144 -22.06 -15.42 -18.81
CA ALA A 144 -20.78 -15.57 -18.12
C ALA A 144 -20.82 -14.71 -16.86
N ARG A 145 -20.78 -15.34 -15.68
CA ARG A 145 -20.71 -14.64 -14.41
C ARG A 145 -19.31 -14.03 -14.36
N ARG A 146 -19.22 -12.73 -14.65
CA ARG A 146 -17.96 -12.00 -14.52
C ARG A 146 -17.76 -11.75 -13.03
N ASP A 147 -16.86 -12.51 -12.43
CA ASP A 147 -16.51 -12.31 -11.03
C ASP A 147 -15.45 -11.21 -10.94
N GLU A 148 -15.86 -10.07 -10.40
CA GLU A 148 -15.02 -8.88 -10.19
C GLU A 148 -14.72 -8.70 -8.69
N THR A 149 -13.48 -8.31 -8.35
CA THR A 149 -13.12 -7.92 -6.98
C THR A 149 -13.75 -6.60 -6.59
N ARG A 150 -13.66 -6.24 -5.30
CA ARG A 150 -14.01 -4.90 -4.84
C ARG A 150 -13.16 -3.87 -5.57
N LYS A 151 -13.81 -2.78 -5.97
CA LYS A 151 -13.17 -1.59 -6.53
C LYS A 151 -12.39 -0.83 -5.46
N VAL A 152 -11.09 -0.72 -5.65
CA VAL A 152 -10.13 -0.03 -4.77
C VAL A 152 -9.84 1.36 -5.37
N PRO A 153 -10.19 2.46 -4.68
CA PRO A 153 -9.81 3.79 -5.14
C PRO A 153 -8.32 4.03 -4.95
N VAL A 154 -7.67 4.68 -5.91
CA VAL A 154 -6.21 4.92 -5.89
C VAL A 154 -5.84 6.30 -5.35
N ALA A 155 -6.73 7.29 -5.51
CA ALA A 155 -6.50 8.69 -5.14
C ALA A 155 -5.99 8.84 -3.69
N ASN A 156 -4.97 9.68 -3.51
CA ASN A 156 -4.33 10.01 -2.23
C ASN A 156 -3.72 8.81 -1.46
N LYS A 157 -3.57 7.65 -2.10
CA LYS A 157 -2.91 6.48 -1.50
C LYS A 157 -1.50 6.32 -2.04
N THR A 158 -0.65 5.63 -1.29
CA THR A 158 0.68 5.17 -1.72
C THR A 158 0.58 3.81 -2.41
N PRO A 159 1.60 3.39 -3.21
CA PRO A 159 1.65 2.05 -3.79
C PRO A 159 1.47 0.94 -2.76
N LEU A 160 2.08 1.07 -1.57
CA LEU A 160 1.97 0.11 -0.48
C LEU A 160 0.52 -0.05 0.02
N LEU A 161 -0.20 1.06 0.22
CA LEU A 161 -1.59 1.02 0.67
C LEU A 161 -2.50 0.40 -0.40
N VAL A 162 -2.29 0.75 -1.67
CA VAL A 162 -3.04 0.16 -2.79
C VAL A 162 -2.80 -1.35 -2.86
N ALA A 163 -1.55 -1.81 -2.76
CA ALA A 163 -1.21 -3.22 -2.76
C ALA A 163 -1.90 -4.00 -1.60
N LEU A 164 -1.97 -3.41 -0.40
CA LEU A 164 -2.68 -4.02 0.73
C LEU A 164 -4.18 -4.16 0.49
N GLU A 165 -4.83 -3.12 -0.06
CA GLU A 165 -6.26 -3.16 -0.35
C GLU A 165 -6.62 -4.11 -1.48
N LEU A 166 -5.77 -4.21 -2.51
CA LEU A 166 -5.91 -5.16 -3.60
C LEU A 166 -5.78 -6.60 -3.08
N LYS A 167 -4.74 -6.88 -2.30
CA LYS A 167 -4.57 -8.18 -1.63
C LYS A 167 -5.76 -8.53 -0.71
N SER A 168 -6.25 -7.57 0.06
CA SER A 168 -7.44 -7.76 0.91
C SER A 168 -8.69 -8.07 0.08
N SER A 169 -8.84 -7.43 -1.08
CA SER A 169 -9.95 -7.68 -2.01
C SER A 169 -9.90 -9.09 -2.61
N LEU A 170 -8.71 -9.61 -2.91
CA LEU A 170 -8.50 -11.01 -3.33
C LEU A 170 -8.85 -11.99 -2.21
N TYR A 171 -8.38 -11.71 -0.98
CA TYR A 171 -8.67 -12.53 0.20
C TYR A 171 -10.18 -12.66 0.45
N LEU A 172 -10.91 -11.55 0.40
CA LEU A 172 -12.37 -11.55 0.61
C LEU A 172 -13.14 -12.32 -0.48
N LYS A 173 -12.56 -12.46 -1.68
CA LYS A 173 -13.11 -13.27 -2.76
C LYS A 173 -12.68 -14.73 -2.71
N GLY A 174 -11.76 -15.10 -1.81
CA GLY A 174 -11.17 -16.43 -1.73
C GLY A 174 -10.27 -16.77 -2.93
N TRP A 175 -9.75 -15.76 -3.63
CA TRP A 175 -8.79 -15.96 -4.72
C TRP A 175 -7.38 -16.13 -4.15
N ASP A 176 -6.44 -16.66 -4.94
CA ASP A 176 -5.04 -16.68 -4.50
C ASP A 176 -4.55 -15.24 -4.31
N TYR A 177 -3.82 -15.03 -3.22
CA TYR A 177 -3.31 -13.73 -2.79
C TYR A 177 -1.89 -13.85 -2.21
N ARG A 178 -1.34 -15.07 -2.13
CA ARG A 178 -0.05 -15.32 -1.46
C ARG A 178 1.14 -14.80 -2.25
N HIS A 179 1.01 -14.69 -3.58
CA HIS A 179 2.02 -14.08 -4.44
C HIS A 179 2.25 -12.59 -4.13
N TRP A 180 1.24 -11.89 -3.60
CA TRP A 180 1.37 -10.50 -3.14
C TRP A 180 2.29 -10.31 -1.94
N ASP A 181 2.67 -11.37 -1.22
CA ASP A 181 3.65 -11.27 -0.12
C ASP A 181 4.97 -10.65 -0.64
N ASN A 182 5.45 -11.07 -1.82
CA ASN A 182 6.68 -10.54 -2.43
C ASN A 182 6.57 -9.05 -2.78
N MET A 183 5.43 -8.63 -3.34
CA MET A 183 5.19 -7.24 -3.71
C MET A 183 5.11 -6.35 -2.46
N LEU A 184 4.40 -6.81 -1.42
CA LEU A 184 4.31 -6.08 -0.17
C LEU A 184 5.65 -5.96 0.54
N ASP A 185 6.46 -7.02 0.52
CA ASP A 185 7.80 -7.00 1.10
C ASP A 185 8.69 -5.96 0.42
N LEU A 186 8.72 -5.98 -0.91
CA LEU A 186 9.48 -5.02 -1.72
C LEU A 186 9.05 -3.57 -1.48
N LEU A 187 7.74 -3.30 -1.49
CA LEU A 187 7.21 -1.95 -1.27
C LEU A 187 7.42 -1.47 0.16
N ALA A 188 7.32 -2.38 1.14
CA ALA A 188 7.56 -2.06 2.54
C ALA A 188 9.03 -1.72 2.78
N ASP A 189 9.96 -2.52 2.25
CA ASP A 189 11.39 -2.27 2.32
C ASP A 189 11.77 -0.93 1.67
N ALA A 190 11.26 -0.67 0.46
CA ALA A 190 11.47 0.62 -0.22
C ALA A 190 10.92 1.82 0.57
N THR A 191 9.76 1.65 1.22
CA THR A 191 9.16 2.69 2.07
C THR A 191 10.02 2.95 3.31
N VAL A 192 10.52 1.89 3.95
CA VAL A 192 11.42 1.99 5.11
C VAL A 192 12.72 2.68 4.71
N ALA A 193 13.33 2.29 3.59
CA ALA A 193 14.57 2.88 3.09
C ALA A 193 14.40 4.39 2.78
N GLU A 194 13.29 4.80 2.16
CA GLU A 194 13.02 6.21 1.85
C GLU A 194 12.83 7.06 3.13
N LEU A 195 12.15 6.51 4.14
CA LEU A 195 11.83 7.25 5.37
C LEU A 195 12.97 7.23 6.40
N ALA A 196 13.79 6.17 6.43
CA ALA A 196 14.95 6.07 7.33
C ALA A 196 16.04 7.12 7.04
N GLY A 197 16.13 7.60 5.80
CA GLY A 197 17.06 8.65 5.39
C GLY A 197 16.62 10.08 5.77
N ARG A 198 15.40 10.27 6.30
CA ARG A 198 14.91 11.59 6.69
C ARG A 198 15.32 11.89 8.14
N PRO A 199 15.82 13.09 8.46
CA PRO A 199 16.09 13.46 9.85
C PRO A 199 14.75 13.50 10.60
N PHE A 200 14.48 12.42 11.31
CA PHE A 200 13.40 12.39 12.27
C PHE A 200 13.64 13.52 13.26
N HIS A 201 12.75 14.50 13.29
CA HIS A 201 12.59 15.30 14.50
C HIS A 201 11.98 14.34 15.52
N GLY A 202 12.88 13.58 16.17
CA GLY A 202 12.53 12.68 17.23
C GLY A 202 11.67 13.42 18.25
N PRO A 203 10.76 12.71 18.92
CA PRO A 203 9.91 13.31 19.91
C PRO A 203 10.78 13.90 21.03
N GLY A 204 11.02 15.21 20.98
CA GLY A 204 11.53 15.92 22.14
C GLY A 204 10.59 15.66 23.32
N PRO A 205 11.11 15.55 24.55
CA PRO A 205 10.31 15.28 25.75
C PRO A 205 9.38 16.47 26.01
N ALA A 206 8.22 16.46 25.36
CA ALA A 206 7.27 17.57 25.35
C ALA A 206 5.83 17.10 25.59
N GLN A 207 5.63 15.94 26.23
CA GLN A 207 4.30 15.44 26.60
C GLN A 207 3.69 16.22 27.78
N LEU A 208 4.52 16.83 28.64
CA LEU A 208 4.07 17.52 29.86
C LEU A 208 3.86 19.05 29.74
N PRO A 209 4.60 19.82 28.92
CA PRO A 209 4.43 21.27 28.88
C PRO A 209 3.04 21.71 28.42
N ALA A 210 2.51 21.14 27.33
CA ALA A 210 1.29 21.64 26.71
C ALA A 210 0.06 21.60 27.64
N ILE A 211 -0.05 20.54 28.46
CA ILE A 211 -1.18 20.38 29.38
C ILE A 211 -1.00 21.25 30.61
N ALA A 212 0.23 21.34 31.12
CA ALA A 212 0.57 22.26 32.20
C ALA A 212 0.29 23.72 31.79
N ASP A 213 0.58 24.09 30.54
CA ASP A 213 0.30 25.41 29.97
C ASP A 213 -1.21 25.66 29.88
N GLY A 214 -1.99 24.63 29.48
CA GLY A 214 -3.45 24.67 29.48
C GLY A 214 -4.03 24.98 30.86
N TRP A 215 -3.60 24.26 31.89
CA TRP A 215 -4.02 24.53 33.26
C TRP A 215 -3.50 25.86 33.78
N ALA A 216 -2.25 26.25 33.49
CA ALA A 216 -1.70 27.55 33.87
C ALA A 216 -2.53 28.70 33.29
N ALA A 217 -3.01 28.57 32.06
CA ALA A 217 -3.90 29.55 31.43
C ALA A 217 -5.27 29.62 32.11
N VAL A 218 -5.86 28.47 32.50
CA VAL A 218 -7.10 28.42 33.29
C VAL A 218 -6.94 29.12 34.64
N PHE A 219 -5.83 28.91 35.34
CA PHE A 219 -5.56 29.58 36.61
C PHE A 219 -5.28 31.07 36.44
N SER A 220 -4.61 31.47 35.36
CA SER A 220 -4.25 32.86 35.09
C SER A 220 -5.44 33.71 34.61
N SER A 221 -6.40 33.12 33.90
CA SER A 221 -7.57 33.84 33.41
C SER A 221 -8.53 34.26 34.53
N GLY A 222 -8.61 33.46 35.60
CA GLY A 222 -9.64 33.62 36.65
C GLY A 222 -11.07 33.33 36.17
N GLU A 223 -11.23 32.86 34.93
CA GLU A 223 -12.51 32.52 34.31
C GLU A 223 -12.63 31.00 34.16
N HIS A 224 -13.66 30.42 34.79
CA HIS A 224 -13.96 28.99 34.79
C HIS A 224 -15.26 28.66 34.05
N GLU A 225 -15.45 29.26 32.88
CA GLU A 225 -16.62 29.01 32.04
C GLU A 225 -16.63 27.55 31.55
N LEU A 226 -17.77 26.88 31.73
CA LEU A 226 -18.02 25.54 31.21
C LEU A 226 -18.74 25.61 29.88
N VAL A 227 -18.37 24.71 28.99
CA VAL A 227 -18.97 24.49 27.68
C VAL A 227 -19.46 23.07 27.61
N GLU A 228 -20.70 22.89 27.14
CA GLU A 228 -21.26 21.58 26.85
C GLU A 228 -20.74 21.08 25.49
N VAL A 229 -19.93 20.04 25.51
CA VAL A 229 -19.45 19.36 24.29
C VAL A 229 -20.36 18.19 23.98
N TRP A 230 -21.14 18.30 22.91
CA TRP A 230 -22.12 17.32 22.47
C TRP A 230 -21.56 16.40 21.39
N ALA A 231 -21.79 15.09 21.51
CA ALA A 231 -21.52 14.09 20.48
C ALA A 231 -22.52 12.93 20.59
N GLU A 232 -23.08 12.48 19.46
CA GLU A 232 -24.07 11.38 19.40
C GLU A 232 -25.26 11.54 20.38
N GLY A 233 -25.72 12.77 20.58
CA GLY A 233 -26.83 13.09 21.50
C GLY A 233 -26.50 13.04 22.99
N ARG A 234 -25.23 12.83 23.35
CA ARG A 234 -24.71 12.90 24.72
C ARG A 234 -23.78 14.12 24.86
N HIS A 235 -23.57 14.61 26.08
CA HIS A 235 -22.66 15.72 26.33
C HIS A 235 -21.71 15.50 27.51
N LEU A 236 -20.68 16.32 27.55
CA LEU A 236 -19.69 16.45 28.62
C LEU A 236 -19.47 17.94 28.90
N ASP A 237 -19.37 18.32 30.16
CA ASP A 237 -19.03 19.69 30.53
C ASP A 237 -17.52 19.84 30.60
N VAL A 238 -16.98 20.79 29.84
CA VAL A 238 -15.54 21.01 29.70
C VAL A 238 -15.21 22.48 29.91
N LEU A 239 -14.09 22.76 30.56
CA LEU A 239 -13.61 24.13 30.73
C LEU A 239 -13.25 24.75 29.38
N ARG A 240 -13.88 25.88 29.05
CA ARG A 240 -13.67 26.61 27.78
C ARG A 240 -12.19 26.85 27.51
N MET A 241 -11.46 27.29 28.53
CA MET A 241 -10.04 27.63 28.42
C MET A 241 -9.16 26.42 28.06
N LEU A 242 -9.47 25.22 28.56
CA LEU A 242 -8.70 24.02 28.20
C LEU A 242 -8.83 23.69 26.71
N LEU A 243 -10.01 23.87 26.13
CA LEU A 243 -10.25 23.67 24.70
C LEU A 243 -9.51 24.70 23.85
N VAL A 244 -9.65 25.98 24.20
CA VAL A 244 -9.13 27.12 23.43
C VAL A 244 -7.60 27.16 23.40
N VAL A 245 -6.95 26.80 24.51
CA VAL A 245 -5.48 26.83 24.62
C VAL A 245 -4.84 25.65 23.90
N ASN A 246 -5.44 24.46 23.99
CA ASN A 246 -4.86 23.24 23.43
C ASN A 246 -5.24 23.00 21.96
N SER A 247 -6.22 23.72 21.42
CA SER A 247 -6.67 23.55 20.04
C SER A 247 -7.17 24.86 19.43
N LYS A 248 -6.50 25.27 18.34
CA LYS A 248 -6.96 26.38 17.51
C LYS A 248 -8.29 26.05 16.83
N ARG A 249 -8.51 24.78 16.47
CA ARG A 249 -9.76 24.33 15.86
C ARG A 249 -10.94 24.43 16.82
N PHE A 250 -10.78 23.99 18.07
CA PHE A 250 -11.83 24.14 19.07
C PHE A 250 -12.13 25.61 19.37
N LYS A 251 -11.09 26.45 19.47
CA LYS A 251 -11.29 27.91 19.59
C LYS A 251 -12.18 28.45 18.46
N PHE A 252 -11.83 28.13 17.22
CA PHE A 252 -12.59 28.60 16.05
C PHE A 252 -14.04 28.09 16.04
N GLU A 253 -14.26 26.80 16.30
CA GLU A 253 -15.62 26.23 16.34
C GLU A 253 -16.45 26.79 17.49
N LEU A 254 -15.84 27.06 18.66
CA LEU A 254 -16.51 27.72 19.78
C LEU A 254 -16.89 29.16 19.47
N ASP A 255 -16.00 29.94 18.89
CA ASP A 255 -16.27 31.34 18.52
C ASP A 255 -17.38 31.42 17.46
N LYS A 256 -17.43 30.45 16.54
CA LYS A 256 -18.52 30.28 15.57
C LYS A 256 -19.84 29.87 16.23
N ALA A 257 -19.80 28.90 17.14
CA ALA A 257 -21.00 28.40 17.82
C ALA A 257 -21.59 29.44 18.78
N ALA A 258 -20.76 30.29 19.38
CA ALA A 258 -21.18 31.36 20.28
C ALA A 258 -22.19 32.33 19.65
N ALA A 259 -22.17 32.48 18.32
CA ALA A 259 -23.14 33.31 17.58
C ALA A 259 -24.55 32.70 17.50
N VAL A 260 -24.70 31.38 17.69
CA VAL A 260 -25.96 30.64 17.51
C VAL A 260 -26.43 30.05 18.84
N THR A 261 -25.57 29.32 19.53
CA THR A 261 -25.82 28.67 20.83
C THR A 261 -24.62 28.89 21.74
N PRO A 262 -24.60 29.95 22.57
CA PRO A 262 -23.50 30.21 23.48
C PRO A 262 -23.33 29.06 24.46
N GLY A 263 -22.07 28.68 24.73
CA GLY A 263 -21.74 27.60 25.67
C GLY A 263 -21.95 26.18 25.15
N ARG A 264 -22.27 25.98 23.87
CA ARG A 264 -22.49 24.65 23.29
C ARG A 264 -21.59 24.39 22.08
N LEU A 265 -20.88 23.27 22.08
CA LEU A 265 -20.07 22.78 20.96
C LEU A 265 -20.60 21.43 20.49
N GLU A 266 -21.06 21.34 19.24
CA GLU A 266 -21.58 20.10 18.66
C GLU A 266 -20.54 19.43 17.74
N ILE A 267 -20.17 18.20 18.08
CA ILE A 267 -19.23 17.34 17.36
C ILE A 267 -20.03 16.20 16.74
N SER A 268 -20.13 16.19 15.40
CA SER A 268 -20.90 15.18 14.64
C SER A 268 -20.02 14.16 13.91
N ASP A 269 -18.72 14.40 13.91
CA ASP A 269 -17.73 13.72 13.09
C ASP A 269 -16.82 12.77 13.88
N ALA A 270 -17.08 12.60 15.18
CA ALA A 270 -16.43 11.62 16.04
C ALA A 270 -17.45 11.02 17.01
N SER A 271 -17.30 9.72 17.34
CA SER A 271 -18.17 9.08 18.33
C SER A 271 -17.96 9.65 19.72
N PHE A 272 -18.97 9.59 20.58
CA PHE A 272 -18.91 10.14 21.94
C PHE A 272 -17.71 9.61 22.74
N ASN A 273 -17.37 8.33 22.60
CA ASN A 273 -16.23 7.74 23.31
C ASN A 273 -14.88 8.31 22.88
N VAL A 274 -14.72 8.65 21.60
CA VAL A 274 -13.50 9.29 21.08
C VAL A 274 -13.43 10.73 21.56
N VAL A 275 -14.54 11.47 21.50
CA VAL A 275 -14.62 12.83 22.03
C VAL A 275 -14.29 12.83 23.52
N LYS A 276 -14.89 11.92 24.29
CA LYS A 276 -14.61 11.74 25.72
C LYS A 276 -13.12 11.51 25.97
N ALA A 277 -12.47 10.63 25.21
CA ALA A 277 -11.05 10.36 25.35
C ALA A 277 -10.17 11.59 25.02
N VAL A 278 -10.53 12.39 24.00
CA VAL A 278 -9.87 13.67 23.73
C VAL A 278 -9.99 14.60 24.93
N MET A 279 -11.19 14.72 25.51
CA MET A 279 -11.40 15.57 26.68
C MET A 279 -10.65 15.05 27.92
N GLU A 280 -10.71 13.75 28.21
CA GLU A 280 -9.96 13.14 29.32
C GLU A 280 -8.45 13.35 29.17
N PHE A 281 -7.92 13.30 27.94
CA PHE A 281 -6.53 13.64 27.67
C PHE A 281 -6.21 15.11 27.98
N LEU A 282 -7.08 16.08 27.63
CA LEU A 282 -6.85 17.49 27.94
C LEU A 282 -6.79 17.77 29.44
N TYR A 283 -7.49 16.98 30.26
CA TYR A 283 -7.45 17.11 31.72
C TYR A 283 -6.26 16.38 32.34
N SER A 284 -6.01 15.14 31.91
CA SER A 284 -5.10 14.22 32.59
C SER A 284 -3.75 14.04 31.92
N GLY A 285 -3.65 14.31 30.62
CA GLY A 285 -2.51 14.00 29.76
C GLY A 285 -2.28 12.54 29.44
N HIS A 286 -3.22 11.67 29.80
CA HIS A 286 -3.09 10.23 29.61
C HIS A 286 -4.30 9.69 28.87
N VAL A 287 -4.09 8.61 28.12
CA VAL A 287 -5.14 7.81 27.49
C VAL A 287 -4.91 6.37 27.93
N SER A 288 -5.97 5.63 28.23
CA SER A 288 -5.82 4.23 28.66
C SER A 288 -5.29 3.36 27.51
N SER A 289 -4.39 2.44 27.86
CA SER A 289 -3.79 1.50 26.88
C SER A 289 -4.84 0.61 26.22
N GLU A 290 -5.87 0.21 26.95
CA GLU A 290 -7.01 -0.55 26.43
C GLU A 290 -7.79 0.25 25.36
N PHE A 291 -7.99 1.54 25.58
CA PHE A 291 -8.65 2.39 24.59
C PHE A 291 -7.77 2.57 23.34
N MET A 292 -6.46 2.77 23.53
CA MET A 292 -5.51 2.88 22.43
C MET A 292 -5.50 1.62 21.55
N ALA A 293 -5.58 0.42 22.14
CA ALA A 293 -5.62 -0.83 21.40
C ALA A 293 -6.87 -0.96 20.49
N HIS A 294 -8.04 -0.53 20.98
CA HIS A 294 -9.30 -0.72 20.25
C HIS A 294 -9.68 0.46 19.33
N ARG A 295 -9.40 1.68 19.77
CA ARG A 295 -9.89 2.93 19.15
C ARG A 295 -8.78 3.96 18.93
N GLY A 296 -7.51 3.61 19.10
CA GLY A 296 -6.39 4.54 18.97
C GLY A 296 -6.25 5.17 17.57
N VAL A 297 -6.62 4.44 16.50
CA VAL A 297 -6.62 5.01 15.13
C VAL A 297 -7.70 6.08 14.97
N ASP A 298 -8.89 5.87 15.52
CA ASP A 298 -9.95 6.89 15.51
C ASP A 298 -9.56 8.11 16.36
N LEU A 299 -8.87 7.87 17.47
CA LEU A 299 -8.36 8.93 18.34
C LEU A 299 -7.29 9.76 17.63
N LEU A 300 -6.37 9.13 16.90
CA LEU A 300 -5.38 9.81 16.08
C LEU A 300 -6.05 10.73 15.04
N LEU A 301 -7.07 10.22 14.34
CA LEU A 301 -7.81 11.00 13.34
C LEU A 301 -8.54 12.20 13.96
N ALA A 302 -9.16 12.00 15.13
CA ALA A 302 -9.78 13.09 15.87
C ALA A 302 -8.75 14.12 16.36
N ALA A 303 -7.61 13.67 16.90
CA ALA A 303 -6.53 14.52 17.35
C ALA A 303 -5.98 15.39 16.21
N HIS A 304 -5.77 14.80 15.03
CA HIS A 304 -5.36 15.53 13.83
C HIS A 304 -6.43 16.55 13.40
N LYS A 305 -7.69 16.12 13.32
CA LYS A 305 -8.80 16.96 12.85
C LYS A 305 -9.08 18.17 13.74
N TYR A 306 -8.99 17.99 15.06
CA TYR A 306 -9.14 19.06 16.03
C TYR A 306 -7.79 19.69 16.41
N GLU A 307 -6.71 19.42 15.69
CA GLU A 307 -5.40 20.05 15.89
C GLU A 307 -4.85 19.92 17.33
N VAL A 308 -5.11 18.80 17.99
CA VAL A 308 -4.59 18.49 19.33
C VAL A 308 -3.23 17.79 19.17
N PHE A 309 -2.19 18.57 18.86
CA PHE A 309 -0.86 18.06 18.49
C PHE A 309 -0.23 17.14 19.54
N ALA A 310 -0.38 17.46 20.83
CA ALA A 310 0.16 16.64 21.91
C ALA A 310 -0.46 15.23 21.93
N LEU A 311 -1.78 15.14 21.68
CA LEU A 311 -2.48 13.87 21.59
C LEU A 311 -2.10 13.11 20.32
N GLN A 312 -1.98 13.80 19.18
CA GLN A 312 -1.56 13.18 17.93
C GLN A 312 -0.20 12.48 18.11
N LYS A 313 0.77 13.18 18.69
CA LYS A 313 2.11 12.64 18.97
C LYS A 313 2.07 11.44 19.94
N LEU A 314 1.25 11.52 20.99
CA LEU A 314 1.05 10.39 21.91
C LEU A 314 0.49 9.17 21.16
N CYS A 315 -0.48 9.38 20.27
CA CYS A 315 -1.03 8.30 19.44
C CYS A 315 0.04 7.71 18.51
N GLU A 316 0.87 8.53 17.86
CA GLU A 316 1.96 8.07 17.00
C GLU A 316 2.98 7.19 17.76
N GLU A 317 3.24 7.53 19.02
CA GLU A 317 4.17 6.80 19.89
C GLU A 317 3.59 5.47 20.38
N GLN A 318 2.34 5.45 20.84
CA GLN A 318 1.73 4.28 21.49
C GLN A 318 1.00 3.32 20.53
N LEU A 319 0.68 3.75 19.31
CA LEU A 319 0.06 2.87 18.33
C LEU A 319 1.06 1.83 17.81
N GLU A 320 0.67 0.56 17.94
CA GLU A 320 1.42 -0.58 17.44
C GLU A 320 0.71 -1.21 16.23
N PRO A 321 1.38 -1.31 15.07
CA PRO A 321 0.79 -1.88 13.86
C PRO A 321 0.67 -3.40 13.92
N ALA A 322 -0.54 -3.90 13.66
CA ALA A 322 -0.87 -5.32 13.58
C ALA A 322 -1.45 -5.68 12.19
N PRO A 323 -1.38 -6.95 11.75
CA PRO A 323 -1.87 -7.37 10.44
C PRO A 323 -3.32 -6.96 10.13
N GLU A 324 -4.20 -7.01 11.12
CA GLU A 324 -5.60 -6.59 11.02
C GLU A 324 -5.78 -5.07 10.95
N SER A 325 -4.80 -4.29 11.40
CA SER A 325 -4.87 -2.83 11.50
C SER A 325 -4.05 -2.10 10.43
N TRP A 326 -3.17 -2.77 9.68
CA TRP A 326 -2.28 -2.15 8.69
C TRP A 326 -2.99 -1.20 7.72
N ILE A 327 -4.10 -1.62 7.09
CA ILE A 327 -4.82 -0.79 6.12
C ILE A 327 -5.36 0.48 6.80
N LYS A 328 -6.04 0.32 7.95
CA LYS A 328 -6.63 1.45 8.68
C LYS A 328 -5.55 2.40 9.20
N MET A 329 -4.49 1.86 9.79
CA MET A 329 -3.40 2.63 10.37
C MET A 329 -2.59 3.36 9.30
N LEU A 330 -2.29 2.71 8.17
CA LEU A 330 -1.57 3.34 7.06
C LEU A 330 -2.41 4.45 6.42
N ALA A 331 -3.71 4.22 6.19
CA ALA A 331 -4.61 5.25 5.69
C ALA A 331 -4.68 6.45 6.63
N ALA A 332 -4.81 6.21 7.95
CA ALA A 332 -4.81 7.27 8.95
C ALA A 332 -3.47 8.01 9.02
N ALA A 333 -2.35 7.31 8.97
CA ALA A 333 -1.02 7.90 8.97
C ALA A 333 -0.81 8.81 7.75
N LEU A 334 -1.24 8.37 6.56
CA LEU A 334 -1.17 9.18 5.35
C LEU A 334 -2.08 10.41 5.41
N GLN A 335 -3.26 10.30 6.02
CA GLN A 335 -4.16 11.42 6.23
C GLN A 335 -3.59 12.44 7.21
N CYS A 336 -2.98 11.98 8.29
CA CYS A 336 -2.39 12.83 9.33
C CYS A 336 -1.00 13.38 8.95
N GLY A 337 -0.41 12.90 7.84
CA GLY A 337 0.94 13.26 7.43
C GLY A 337 2.04 12.69 8.35
N SER A 338 1.77 11.57 9.02
CA SER A 338 2.67 10.97 9.99
C SER A 338 3.64 9.98 9.36
N ASP A 339 4.81 10.47 8.93
CA ASP A 339 5.90 9.63 8.41
C ASP A 339 6.33 8.56 9.43
N ALA A 340 6.20 8.85 10.73
CA ALA A 340 6.57 7.92 11.79
C ALA A 340 5.66 6.68 11.85
N LEU A 341 4.35 6.88 11.75
CA LEU A 341 3.42 5.77 11.68
C LEU A 341 3.52 5.01 10.37
N VAL A 342 3.76 5.70 9.24
CA VAL A 342 4.02 5.03 7.95
C VAL A 342 5.23 4.10 8.07
N LEU A 343 6.33 4.57 8.66
CA LEU A 343 7.53 3.78 8.90
C LEU A 343 7.25 2.56 9.79
N LYS A 344 6.53 2.75 10.91
CA LYS A 344 6.14 1.65 11.81
C LYS A 344 5.32 0.58 11.07
N VAL A 345 4.31 1.00 10.29
CA VAL A 345 3.46 0.07 9.53
C VAL A 345 4.28 -0.66 8.46
N ALA A 346 5.12 0.05 7.70
CA ALA A 346 5.98 -0.57 6.69
C ALA A 346 6.94 -1.59 7.30
N ALA A 347 7.61 -1.25 8.41
CA ALA A 347 8.49 -2.17 9.13
C ALA A 347 7.75 -3.43 9.65
N SER A 348 6.53 -3.26 10.16
CA SER A 348 5.67 -4.37 10.61
C SER A 348 5.29 -5.30 9.44
N ILE A 349 4.91 -4.73 8.29
CA ILE A 349 4.64 -5.50 7.07
C ILE A 349 5.87 -6.28 6.64
N HIS A 350 7.01 -5.62 6.51
CA HIS A 350 8.28 -6.24 6.12
C HIS A 350 8.65 -7.39 7.06
N GLY A 351 8.60 -7.18 8.38
CA GLY A 351 8.91 -8.22 9.37
C GLY A 351 8.00 -9.46 9.25
N VAL A 352 6.69 -9.25 9.04
CA VAL A 352 5.76 -10.37 8.85
C VAL A 352 5.97 -11.08 7.51
N MET A 353 6.24 -10.35 6.42
CA MET A 353 6.51 -10.97 5.12
C MET A 353 7.81 -11.78 5.17
N HIS A 354 8.88 -11.23 5.74
CA HIS A 354 10.17 -11.92 5.90
C HIS A 354 10.00 -13.22 6.72
N SER A 355 9.27 -13.17 7.83
CA SER A 355 8.97 -14.36 8.65
C SER A 355 8.21 -15.44 7.87
N ARG A 356 7.24 -15.04 7.03
CA ARG A 356 6.51 -15.98 6.15
C ARG A 356 7.41 -16.59 5.08
N HIS A 357 8.30 -15.80 4.47
CA HIS A 357 9.28 -16.29 3.50
C HIS A 357 10.26 -17.27 4.13
N ALA A 358 10.80 -16.94 5.30
CA ALA A 358 11.66 -17.84 6.07
C ALA A 358 10.95 -19.17 6.38
N THR A 359 9.70 -19.12 6.85
CA THR A 359 8.90 -20.32 7.14
C THR A 359 8.66 -21.16 5.88
N ARG A 360 8.41 -20.55 4.71
CA ARG A 360 8.28 -21.28 3.43
C ARG A 360 9.59 -21.96 3.01
N LEU A 361 10.74 -21.33 3.27
CA LEU A 361 12.05 -21.94 3.01
C LEU A 361 12.30 -23.13 3.93
N PHE A 362 11.90 -23.05 5.20
CA PHE A 362 11.97 -24.19 6.14
C PHE A 362 11.06 -25.36 5.74
N VAL A 363 9.85 -25.09 5.24
CA VAL A 363 8.96 -26.16 4.73
C VAL A 363 9.49 -26.77 3.43
N LYS A 364 10.26 -26.02 2.63
CA LYS A 364 10.88 -26.50 1.38
C LYS A 364 12.28 -27.13 1.56
N GLN A 365 12.90 -27.07 2.74
CA GLN A 365 14.11 -27.85 2.96
C GLN A 365 13.73 -29.34 3.03
N PRO A 366 14.23 -30.19 2.13
CA PRO A 366 14.03 -31.62 2.27
C PRO A 366 14.70 -32.04 3.57
N PHE A 367 13.94 -32.70 4.44
CA PHE A 367 14.48 -33.50 5.54
C PHE A 367 15.51 -34.48 4.95
N SER A 368 16.76 -34.03 4.87
CA SER A 368 17.90 -34.80 4.44
C SER A 368 19.03 -34.56 5.43
N VAL A 369 18.74 -34.90 6.68
CA VAL A 369 19.76 -35.33 7.62
C VAL A 369 19.29 -36.65 8.19
N SER A 370 20.08 -37.67 7.87
CA SER A 370 19.84 -39.09 8.03
C SER A 370 19.64 -39.52 9.48
N ILE A 371 18.52 -40.20 9.77
CA ILE A 371 18.47 -41.26 10.79
C ILE A 371 17.55 -42.38 10.27
N HIS A 372 18.16 -43.51 9.90
CA HIS A 372 17.52 -44.83 9.94
C HIS A 372 17.97 -45.53 11.24
N PRO A 373 17.23 -46.51 11.81
CA PRO A 373 16.35 -47.42 11.09
C PRO A 373 15.00 -47.79 11.77
N GLU A 374 14.21 -48.54 11.01
CA GLU A 374 13.11 -49.47 11.37
C GLU A 374 11.69 -48.95 11.68
N GLY A 375 10.74 -49.37 10.83
CA GLY A 375 9.39 -49.74 11.28
C GLY A 375 8.17 -49.14 10.56
N GLY A 376 7.77 -49.73 9.42
CA GLY A 376 6.35 -49.89 9.02
C GLY A 376 5.61 -48.70 8.35
N PRO A 377 4.67 -48.96 7.40
CA PRO A 377 4.19 -47.95 6.46
C PRO A 377 2.93 -47.22 6.93
N ALA A 378 2.89 -45.89 6.79
CA ALA A 378 1.67 -45.10 6.81
C ALA A 378 1.63 -44.23 5.55
N GLN A 379 0.53 -44.37 4.81
CA GLN A 379 0.26 -43.78 3.51
C GLN A 379 0.22 -42.24 3.58
N LEU A 380 0.90 -41.59 2.64
CA LEU A 380 0.69 -40.19 2.27
C LEU A 380 -0.34 -40.12 1.14
N PRO A 381 -1.26 -39.14 1.12
CA PRO A 381 -2.04 -38.83 -0.07
C PRO A 381 -1.19 -37.99 -1.03
N LEU A 382 -1.17 -38.43 -2.30
CA LEU A 382 -0.74 -37.66 -3.46
C LEU A 382 -1.61 -36.41 -3.58
N ILE A 383 -0.98 -35.24 -3.65
CA ILE A 383 -1.59 -34.03 -4.19
C ILE A 383 -0.87 -33.77 -5.50
N ASP A 384 -1.59 -33.97 -6.61
CA ASP A 384 -1.18 -33.54 -7.94
C ASP A 384 -1.26 -32.02 -8.02
N ASP A 385 -0.10 -31.37 -8.19
CA ASP A 385 0.00 -29.99 -8.68
C ASP A 385 -0.25 -30.00 -10.20
N ALA A 386 -1.39 -29.48 -10.62
CA ALA A 386 -1.65 -29.14 -12.01
C ALA A 386 -1.58 -27.61 -12.17
N ASP A 387 -0.47 -27.14 -12.74
CA ASP A 387 -0.30 -25.80 -13.27
C ASP A 387 -1.37 -25.51 -14.33
N VAL A 388 -2.20 -24.48 -14.09
CA VAL A 388 -3.04 -23.87 -15.12
C VAL A 388 -2.67 -22.40 -15.19
N GLU A 389 -2.00 -22.01 -16.28
CA GLU A 389 -1.80 -20.61 -16.65
C GLU A 389 -3.16 -19.95 -16.89
N GLU A 390 -3.58 -19.08 -15.97
CA GLU A 390 -4.82 -18.33 -16.01
C GLU A 390 -4.54 -16.90 -16.52
N ARG A 391 -5.14 -16.51 -17.66
CA ARG A 391 -5.05 -15.14 -18.19
C ARG A 391 -6.11 -14.25 -17.52
N VAL A 392 -5.66 -13.32 -16.70
CA VAL A 392 -6.47 -12.25 -16.08
C VAL A 392 -6.23 -10.96 -16.86
N GLU A 393 -7.30 -10.34 -17.39
CA GLU A 393 -7.25 -9.00 -17.98
C GLU A 393 -7.71 -7.96 -16.98
N VAL A 394 -6.96 -6.87 -16.86
CA VAL A 394 -7.22 -5.77 -15.93
C VAL A 394 -7.82 -4.59 -16.69
N LYS A 395 -8.82 -3.90 -16.10
CA LYS A 395 -9.49 -2.76 -16.75
C LYS A 395 -9.52 -1.54 -15.84
N THR A 396 -9.10 -0.39 -16.36
CA THR A 396 -9.30 0.94 -15.78
C THR A 396 -10.66 1.48 -16.23
N LEU A 397 -11.44 2.05 -15.29
CA LEU A 397 -12.66 2.81 -15.58
C LEU A 397 -12.50 4.26 -15.19
#